data_AF-A0A937YZE2-F1
#
_entry.id   AF-A0A937YZE2-F1
#
_cell.length_a   1.000
_cell.length_b   1.000
_cell.length_c   1.000
_cell.angle_alpha   90.00
_cell.angle_beta   90.00
_cell.angle_gamma   90.00
#
_symmetry.space_group_name_H-M   'P 1'
#
loop_
_entity.id
_entity.type
_entity.pdbx_description
1 polymer ?
#
loop_
_entity_poly.entity_id
_entity_poly.type
_entity_poly.pdbx_seq_one_letter_code
_entity_poly.pdbx_strand_id
1 'polypeptide(L)'
;GAVIAKEGRIVGEAPSRVVVNRDPTAHAEMEAIRDAARRLGTRDLSGTAMYGSSRACPMCRAATYWAGISALYYGSQPSDDGRPNLSG
;
A
#
# COMPACT_ATOMS: atom_id res chain seq x y z
N GLY A 1 -8.28 5.48 1.88
CA GLY A 1 -7.70 4.55 2.87
C GLY A 1 -7.04 3.40 2.14
N ALA A 2 -6.14 2.67 2.79
CA ALA A 2 -5.47 1.51 2.21
C ALA A 2 -5.36 0.37 3.22
N VAL A 3 -5.43 -0.86 2.73
CA VAL A 3 -5.33 -2.11 3.49
C VAL A 3 -4.34 -3.03 2.78
N ILE A 4 -3.50 -3.73 3.53
CA ILE A 4 -2.59 -4.76 3.05
C ILE A 4 -3.03 -6.09 3.64
N ALA A 5 -3.24 -7.09 2.79
CA ALA A 5 -3.64 -8.43 3.19
C ALA A 5 -2.60 -9.48 2.80
N LYS A 6 -2.48 -10.52 3.62
CA LYS A 6 -1.68 -11.73 3.40
C LYS A 6 -2.53 -12.94 3.77
N GLU A 7 -2.74 -13.87 2.85
CA GLU A 7 -3.48 -15.11 3.11
C GLU A 7 -4.86 -14.88 3.75
N GLY A 8 -5.60 -13.88 3.24
CA GLY A 8 -6.94 -13.53 3.74
C GLY A 8 -6.95 -12.78 5.09
N ARG A 9 -5.79 -12.43 5.65
CA ARG A 9 -5.68 -11.63 6.89
C ARG A 9 -5.17 -10.23 6.59
N ILE A 10 -5.77 -9.24 7.23
CA ILE A 10 -5.26 -7.87 7.20
C ILE A 10 -3.98 -7.82 8.03
N VAL A 11 -2.87 -7.48 7.37
CA VAL A 11 -1.56 -7.34 7.99
C VAL A 11 -1.12 -5.89 8.11
N GLY A 12 -1.84 -4.93 7.51
CA GLY A 12 -1.65 -3.50 7.76
C GLY A 12 -2.79 -2.67 7.19
N GLU A 13 -3.10 -1.53 7.80
CA GLU A 13 -4.18 -0.65 7.36
C GLU A 13 -3.97 0.78 7.83
N ALA A 14 -4.38 1.75 7.01
CA ALA A 14 -4.35 3.16 7.41
C ALA A 14 -5.27 4.07 6.58
N PRO A 15 -5.81 5.15 7.19
CA PRO A 15 -6.29 6.30 6.44
C PRO A 15 -5.12 7.17 5.96
N SER A 16 -5.40 8.11 5.06
CA SER A 16 -4.44 9.19 4.77
C SER A 16 -4.30 10.07 6.01
N ARG A 17 -3.05 10.40 6.37
CA ARG A 17 -2.73 11.25 7.52
C ARG A 17 -2.02 12.54 7.10
N VAL A 18 -2.02 12.88 5.81
CA VAL A 18 -1.33 14.08 5.28
C VAL A 18 -1.65 15.35 6.08
N VAL A 19 -2.94 15.61 6.33
CA VAL A 19 -3.38 16.81 7.04
C VAL A 19 -3.07 16.72 8.54
N VAL A 20 -3.39 15.59 9.16
CA VAL A 20 -3.26 15.39 10.62
C VAL A 20 -1.79 15.38 11.05
N ASN A 21 -0.93 14.74 10.28
CA ASN A 21 0.51 14.64 10.57
C ASN A 21 1.31 15.81 9.98
N ARG A 22 0.69 16.66 9.15
CA ARG A 22 1.38 17.71 8.36
C ARG A 22 2.57 17.15 7.56
N ASP A 23 2.41 15.92 7.07
CA ASP A 23 3.43 15.19 6.32
C ASP A 23 2.90 14.91 4.91
N PRO A 24 3.47 15.53 3.86
CA PRO A 24 3.01 15.33 2.48
C PRO A 24 3.20 13.89 2.00
N THR A 25 4.01 13.07 2.68
CA THR A 25 4.25 11.66 2.35
C THR A 25 3.30 10.69 3.05
N ALA A 26 2.51 11.15 4.04
CA ALA A 26 1.62 10.32 4.85
C ALA A 26 0.31 9.94 4.13
N HIS A 27 0.44 9.52 2.87
CA HIS A 27 -0.63 8.91 2.09
C HIS A 27 -1.07 7.59 2.71
N ALA A 28 -2.30 7.17 2.44
CA ALA A 28 -2.87 5.97 3.05
C ALA A 28 -2.04 4.71 2.75
N GLU A 29 -1.54 4.59 1.51
CA GLU A 29 -0.71 3.49 1.04
C GLU A 29 0.63 3.43 1.78
N MET A 30 1.26 4.60 1.98
CA MET A 30 2.52 4.72 2.72
C MET A 30 2.33 4.32 4.18
N GLU A 31 1.27 4.81 4.81
CA GLU A 31 0.95 4.48 6.20
C GLU A 31 0.58 3.00 6.35
N ALA A 32 -0.12 2.40 5.40
CA ALA A 32 -0.44 0.97 5.41
C ALA A 32 0.82 0.11 5.27
N ILE A 33 1.79 0.49 4.41
CA ILE A 33 3.11 -0.17 4.32
C ILE A 33 3.83 -0.10 5.67
N ARG A 34 3.88 1.10 6.28
CA ARG A 34 4.53 1.31 7.59
C ARG A 34 3.88 0.44 8.68
N ASP A 35 2.55 0.36 8.67
CA ASP A 35 1.80 -0.47 9.61
C ASP A 35 2.04 -1.97 9.40
N ALA A 36 2.02 -2.44 8.15
CA ALA A 36 2.29 -3.82 7.81
C ALA A 36 3.69 -4.27 8.18
N ALA A 37 4.69 -3.44 7.88
CA ALA A 37 6.07 -3.72 8.24
C ALA A 37 6.26 -3.84 9.76
N ARG A 38 5.57 -3.00 10.54
CA ARG A 38 5.59 -3.05 12.01
C ARG A 38 4.92 -4.30 12.55
N ARG A 39 3.74 -4.66 12.04
CA ARG A 39 2.98 -5.84 12.47
C ARG A 39 3.69 -7.16 12.14
N LEU A 40 4.36 -7.23 10.99
CA LEU A 40 5.09 -8.41 10.53
C LEU A 40 6.55 -8.46 11.01
N GLY A 41 7.07 -7.37 11.59
CA GLY A 41 8.46 -7.27 12.04
C GLY A 41 9.48 -7.34 10.89
N THR A 42 9.08 -6.98 9.67
CA THR A 42 9.93 -7.05 8.48
C THR A 42 9.63 -5.93 7.50
N ARG A 43 10.64 -5.51 6.73
CA ARG A 43 10.48 -4.57 5.60
C ARG A 43 10.04 -5.26 4.30
N ASP A 44 10.20 -6.58 4.22
CA ASP A 44 9.81 -7.37 3.06
C ASP A 44 8.33 -7.79 3.21
N LEU A 45 7.49 -7.19 2.37
CA LEU A 45 6.06 -7.45 2.28
C LEU A 45 5.72 -8.33 1.07
N SER A 46 6.67 -9.17 0.62
CA SER A 46 6.42 -10.18 -0.40
C SER A 46 5.28 -11.12 -0.05
N GLY A 47 4.50 -11.48 -1.08
CA GLY A 47 3.30 -12.32 -0.92
C GLY A 47 2.09 -11.59 -0.33
N THR A 48 2.16 -10.26 -0.15
CA THR A 48 1.01 -9.45 0.25
C THR A 48 0.34 -8.75 -0.94
N ALA A 49 -0.91 -8.34 -0.78
CA ALA A 49 -1.64 -7.52 -1.73
C ALA A 49 -2.16 -6.26 -1.04
N MET A 50 -2.07 -5.11 -1.71
CA MET A 50 -2.60 -3.83 -1.24
C MET A 50 -3.92 -3.51 -1.94
N TYR A 51 -4.87 -2.98 -1.18
CA TYR A 51 -6.18 -2.52 -1.62
C TYR A 51 -6.35 -1.06 -1.21
N GLY A 52 -6.51 -0.16 -2.19
CA GLY A 52 -6.71 1.27 -1.99
C GLY A 52 -8.09 1.73 -2.44
N SER A 53 -8.62 2.80 -1.83
CA SER A 53 -9.87 3.41 -2.27
C SER A 53 -9.76 4.16 -3.61
N SER A 54 -8.55 4.57 -3.98
CA SER A 54 -8.25 5.39 -5.15
C SER A 54 -6.93 4.93 -5.78
N ARG A 55 -6.74 5.24 -7.06
CA ARG A 55 -5.49 4.93 -7.78
C ARG A 55 -4.30 5.55 -7.05
N ALA A 56 -3.28 4.73 -6.77
CA ALA A 56 -2.09 5.18 -6.06
C ALA A 56 -1.27 6.16 -6.91
N CYS A 57 -0.71 7.19 -6.27
CA CYS A 57 0.19 8.13 -6.93
C CYS A 57 1.55 7.49 -7.26
N PRO A 58 2.39 8.12 -8.12
CA PRO A 58 3.71 7.56 -8.48
C PRO A 58 4.60 7.20 -7.28
N MET A 59 4.61 8.05 -6.24
CA MET A 59 5.34 7.80 -4.99
C MET A 59 4.86 6.51 -4.30
N CYS A 60 3.55 6.34 -4.15
CA CYS A 60 2.97 5.18 -3.48
C CYS A 60 3.22 3.90 -4.30
N ARG A 61 3.10 3.95 -5.63
CA ARG A 61 3.43 2.80 -6.49
C ARG A 61 4.89 2.38 -6.36
N ALA A 62 5.81 3.35 -6.33
CA ALA A 62 7.23 3.07 -6.11
C ALA A 62 7.50 2.45 -4.73
N ALA A 63 6.85 2.96 -3.68
CA ALA A 63 6.96 2.39 -2.34
C ALA A 63 6.43 0.95 -2.28
N THR A 64 5.28 0.68 -2.90
CA THR A 64 4.69 -0.66 -3.02
C THR A 64 5.64 -1.62 -3.74
N TYR A 65 6.29 -1.17 -4.81
CA TYR A 65 7.34 -1.92 -5.50
C TYR A 65 8.53 -2.25 -4.59
N TRP A 66 9.10 -1.25 -3.91
CA TRP A 66 10.26 -1.46 -3.03
C TRP A 66 9.95 -2.28 -1.78
N ALA A 67 8.70 -2.23 -1.29
CA ALA A 67 8.24 -3.07 -0.19
C ALA A 67 8.02 -4.53 -0.61
N GLY A 68 8.07 -4.86 -1.91
CA GLY A 68 7.87 -6.21 -2.42
C GLY A 68 6.41 -6.66 -2.49
N ILE A 69 5.45 -5.74 -2.37
CA ILE A 69 4.02 -6.05 -2.43
C ILE A 69 3.66 -6.58 -3.82
N SER A 70 2.95 -7.70 -3.87
CA SER A 70 2.72 -8.47 -5.10
C SER A 70 1.65 -7.89 -6.01
N ALA A 71 0.65 -7.19 -5.46
CA ALA A 71 -0.47 -6.68 -6.22
C ALA A 71 -1.02 -5.40 -5.59
N LEU A 72 -1.51 -4.48 -6.42
CA LEU A 72 -2.17 -3.26 -6.01
C LEU A 72 -3.53 -3.13 -6.70
N TYR A 73 -4.59 -3.13 -5.90
CA TYR A 73 -5.97 -2.99 -6.35
C TYR A 73 -6.53 -1.64 -5.92
N TYR A 74 -7.33 -0.99 -6.76
CA TYR A 74 -8.06 0.23 -6.39
C TYR A 74 -9.44 0.35 -7.05
N GLY A 75 -10.32 1.16 -6.44
CA GLY A 75 -11.63 1.52 -6.99
C GLY A 75 -12.80 0.65 -6.53
N SER A 76 -14.00 0.96 -7.03
CA SER A 76 -15.26 0.22 -6.78
C SER A 76 -15.49 -0.94 -7.77
N GLN A 77 -14.73 -0.97 -8.86
CA GLN A 77 -14.53 -2.14 -9.70
C GLN A 77 -13.06 -2.57 -9.52
N PRO A 78 -12.72 -3.87 -9.59
CA PRO A 78 -11.34 -4.31 -9.52
C PRO A 78 -10.61 -3.85 -10.79
N SER A 79 -10.11 -2.62 -10.76
CA SER A 79 -9.05 -2.16 -11.66
C SER A 79 -7.72 -2.64 -11.07
N ASP A 80 -7.07 -3.55 -11.81
CA ASP A 80 -5.79 -4.14 -11.47
C ASP A 80 -4.68 -3.29 -12.10
N ASP A 81 -3.82 -2.67 -11.29
CA ASP A 81 -2.58 -2.03 -11.77
C ASP A 81 -1.45 -3.06 -11.95
N GLY A 82 -1.74 -4.35 -11.72
CA GLY A 82 -0.80 -5.45 -11.80
C GLY A 82 0.27 -5.39 -10.70
N ARG A 83 1.37 -6.10 -10.93
CA ARG A 83 2.57 -5.94 -10.10
C ARG A 83 3.06 -4.50 -10.27
N PRO A 84 3.27 -3.74 -9.18
CA PRO A 84 3.83 -2.39 -9.29
C PRO A 84 5.12 -2.43 -10.10
N ASN A 85 5.22 -1.60 -11.15
CA ASN A 85 6.43 -1.44 -11.94
C ASN A 85 6.90 0.02 -11.89
N LEU A 86 8.20 0.23 -12.10
CA LEU A 86 8.79 1.57 -12.24
C LEU A 86 9.01 1.96 -13.70
N SER A 87 8.83 1.01 -14.61
CA SER A 87 8.81 1.21 -16.05
C SER A 87 7.41 1.70 -16.46
N GLY A 88 7.23 3.02 -16.47
CA GLY A 88 6.08 3.65 -17.12
C GLY A 88 6.06 3.40 -18.62
#